data_AF-A0A952Z1F9-F1
#
_entry.id   AF-A0A952Z1F9-F1
#
_cell.length_a   1.000
_cell.length_b   1.000
_cell.length_c   1.000
_cell.angle_alpha   90.00
_cell.angle_beta   90.00
_cell.angle_gamma   90.00
#
_symmetry.space_group_name_H-M   'P 1'
#
loop_
_entity.id
_entity.type
_entity.pdbx_description
1 polymer ?
#
loop_
_entity_poly.entity_id
_entity_poly.type
_entity_poly.pdbx_seq_one_letter_code
_entity_poly.pdbx_strand_id
1 'polypeptide(L)'
;MKPYRFILKALVAANLGMVSNTHALDLYVDTTTKQIYAEPGPGRVHMGTFVKADAPAKTESSKVAETPLKASSDAAQLAEGQSEEMKRKSTERLARISEKAEKARLVNQVSILEERVKEVEKIHGTFDDRGLHWETKDGNFSMSLNGRIQPASQYNFINEPDPAFGSNTPNELNSGMNVRRARLGAEGTFYKIWDYKFEFDFSRGNGSVASGITDAFVRLNHTDALSYKIGSFKEPFSLEEAASNRYLTFIERHMSVNSFVDNPNTYKTGIGVNYAVKRFQTGLAFQTEPIGAWSAAATSVNANGNQSRNNGSGDTGWEGIGRVTGRPWMEDDTKFLHVGISAGHTTVNTQYRADGTMVGEGSNGGGGGMSFVAFPGTNVDRTNVLNTGNLSSGALGDPNRRQVTSYDRYGAEGWFVYGPFSAQGEFLRTNINGVGYDGEHLTGYYGFASYFLTGESKAYHVRNGAANRIKPNRPFQFNGSGWGAWEVAVGYDYINMNSGVIAGGKADMIRFGLNWYPHSNVKFQANVVHVLDINTAGTPTTNTNGYSGGAGARTHGWNNADFSAFLTQWTIDF
;
A
#
# COMPACT_ATOMS: atom_id res chain seq x y z
N MET A 1 41.79 13.69 -36.81
CA MET A 1 40.38 13.29 -36.99
C MET A 1 39.75 13.07 -35.63
N LYS A 2 38.70 13.82 -35.31
CA LYS A 2 37.99 13.83 -34.00
C LYS A 2 37.14 12.56 -33.80
N PRO A 3 36.98 12.05 -32.56
CA PRO A 3 35.83 11.24 -32.19
C PRO A 3 34.80 12.07 -31.39
N TYR A 4 33.53 11.79 -31.68
CA TYR A 4 32.35 12.34 -31.00
C TYR A 4 32.16 11.70 -29.61
N ARG A 5 31.83 12.52 -28.60
CA ARG A 5 31.26 12.09 -27.32
C ARG A 5 30.00 12.92 -27.07
N PHE A 6 28.84 12.25 -27.03
CA PHE A 6 27.59 12.79 -26.50
C PHE A 6 27.56 12.60 -24.98
N ILE A 7 27.35 13.67 -24.22
CA ILE A 7 26.94 13.63 -22.82
C ILE A 7 25.71 14.53 -22.68
N LEU A 8 24.58 13.92 -22.31
CA LEU A 8 23.35 14.58 -21.91
C LEU A 8 23.50 15.00 -20.45
N LYS A 9 23.41 16.29 -20.14
CA LYS A 9 23.27 16.81 -18.77
C LYS A 9 21.92 17.51 -18.64
N ALA A 10 21.04 16.90 -17.86
CA ALA A 10 19.91 17.56 -17.24
C ALA A 10 20.41 18.41 -16.06
N LEU A 11 19.99 19.67 -16.00
CA LEU A 11 20.18 20.51 -14.81
C LEU A 11 18.83 21.07 -14.40
N VAL A 12 18.38 20.64 -13.22
CA VAL A 12 17.31 21.26 -12.44
C VAL A 12 17.83 22.61 -11.93
N ALA A 13 17.10 23.68 -12.20
CA ALA A 13 17.28 24.96 -11.54
C ALA A 13 15.91 25.49 -11.13
N ALA A 14 15.61 25.34 -9.83
CA ALA A 14 14.56 26.09 -9.16
C ALA A 14 14.95 27.57 -9.16
N ASN A 15 14.08 28.43 -9.67
CA ASN A 15 14.16 29.88 -9.45
C ASN A 15 12.88 30.32 -8.73
N LEU A 16 12.99 30.48 -7.42
CA LEU A 16 12.21 31.47 -6.69
C LEU A 16 12.63 32.84 -7.21
N GLY A 17 11.80 33.45 -8.05
CA GLY A 17 11.93 34.84 -8.48
C GLY A 17 11.00 35.72 -7.67
N MET A 18 11.59 36.63 -6.88
CA MET A 18 10.90 37.71 -6.19
C MET A 18 10.02 38.53 -7.16
N VAL A 19 8.79 38.79 -6.74
CA VAL A 19 7.87 39.73 -7.39
C VAL A 19 8.23 41.14 -6.97
N SER A 20 8.74 41.95 -7.90
CA SER A 20 8.46 43.38 -7.97
C SER A 20 9.12 43.98 -9.21
N ASN A 21 8.34 44.22 -10.27
CA ASN A 21 8.63 45.26 -11.25
C ASN A 21 7.29 45.83 -11.71
N THR A 22 6.98 47.05 -11.26
CA THR A 22 5.90 47.86 -11.80
C THR A 22 6.23 48.21 -13.25
N HIS A 23 5.64 47.52 -14.21
CA HIS A 23 5.82 47.79 -15.63
C HIS A 23 5.00 49.04 -16.02
N ALA A 24 5.70 50.13 -16.32
CA ALA A 24 5.12 51.29 -16.99
C ALA A 24 4.98 50.97 -18.49
N LEU A 25 3.85 51.31 -19.10
CA LEU A 25 3.55 51.03 -20.51
C LEU A 25 3.35 52.33 -21.28
N ASP A 26 4.12 52.56 -22.34
CA ASP A 26 3.88 53.67 -23.27
C ASP A 26 2.69 53.36 -24.17
N LEU A 27 1.74 54.30 -24.25
CA LEU A 27 0.58 54.18 -25.11
C LEU A 27 0.61 55.23 -26.21
N TYR A 28 0.16 54.84 -27.41
CA TYR A 28 0.04 55.68 -28.59
C TYR A 28 -1.37 55.56 -29.16
N VAL A 29 -1.96 56.65 -29.65
CA VAL A 29 -3.24 56.60 -30.37
C VAL A 29 -3.03 56.87 -31.86
N ASP A 30 -3.58 56.01 -32.70
CA ASP A 30 -3.70 56.28 -34.13
C ASP A 30 -4.78 57.36 -34.35
N THR A 31 -4.36 58.49 -34.91
CA THR A 31 -5.24 59.66 -35.08
C THR A 31 -6.38 59.45 -36.08
N THR A 32 -6.27 58.44 -36.95
CA THR A 32 -7.26 58.11 -37.99
C THR A 32 -8.23 57.05 -37.48
N THR A 33 -7.73 55.94 -36.94
CA THR A 33 -8.58 54.81 -36.49
C THR A 33 -9.08 54.96 -35.06
N LYS A 34 -8.49 55.89 -34.29
CA LYS A 34 -8.73 56.10 -32.85
C LYS A 34 -8.42 54.88 -31.98
N GLN A 35 -7.64 53.92 -32.49
CA GLN A 35 -7.17 52.75 -31.73
C GLN A 35 -5.90 53.07 -30.93
N ILE A 36 -5.73 52.40 -29.78
CA ILE A 36 -4.57 52.57 -28.89
C ILE A 36 -3.61 51.39 -29.05
N TYR A 37 -2.31 51.69 -29.13
CA TYR A 37 -1.23 50.72 -29.30
C TYR A 37 -0.15 50.93 -28.23
N ALA A 38 0.57 49.87 -27.88
CA ALA A 38 1.66 49.89 -26.90
C ALA A 38 3.06 50.14 -27.53
N GLU A 39 3.10 50.53 -28.80
CA GLU A 39 4.32 50.76 -29.57
C GLU A 39 4.15 51.88 -30.62
N PRO A 40 5.21 52.65 -30.94
CA PRO A 40 5.14 53.72 -31.92
C PRO A 40 4.89 53.20 -33.34
N GLY A 41 4.26 54.04 -34.19
CA GLY A 41 3.99 53.70 -35.59
C GLY A 41 3.49 54.90 -36.41
N PRO A 42 3.46 54.82 -37.75
CA PRO A 42 3.03 55.92 -38.62
C PRO A 42 1.59 56.36 -38.32
N GLY A 43 1.36 57.66 -38.15
CA GLY A 43 0.02 58.20 -37.82
C GLY A 43 -0.40 58.05 -36.36
N ARG A 44 0.48 57.49 -35.51
CA ARG A 44 0.26 57.33 -34.06
C ARG A 44 0.93 58.44 -33.27
N VAL A 45 0.22 59.01 -32.31
CA VAL A 45 0.70 60.07 -31.41
C VAL A 45 0.87 59.49 -30.01
N HIS A 46 2.03 59.71 -29.39
CA HIS A 46 2.33 59.27 -28.03
C HIS A 46 1.40 59.96 -27.03
N MET A 47 0.77 59.17 -26.18
CA MET A 47 -0.17 59.63 -25.17
C MET A 47 0.48 59.73 -23.78
N GLY A 48 1.68 59.18 -23.61
CA GLY A 48 2.40 59.13 -22.34
C GLY A 48 2.68 57.70 -21.86
N THR A 49 3.43 57.60 -20.78
CA THR A 49 3.72 56.34 -20.08
C THR A 49 2.74 56.15 -18.95
N PHE A 50 2.03 55.03 -18.93
CA PHE A 50 0.97 54.73 -17.97
C PHE A 50 1.41 53.59 -17.05
N VAL A 51 1.21 53.80 -15.75
CA VAL A 51 1.38 52.76 -14.73
C VAL A 51 0.00 52.38 -14.24
N LYS A 52 -0.23 51.09 -14.00
CA LYS A 52 -1.48 50.61 -13.41
C LYS A 52 -1.63 51.24 -12.01
N ALA A 53 -2.64 52.08 -11.83
CA ALA A 53 -2.98 52.63 -10.53
C ALA A 53 -3.77 51.60 -9.71
N ASP A 54 -3.30 51.25 -8.52
CA ASP A 54 -4.10 50.56 -7.50
C ASP A 54 -5.04 51.59 -6.81
N ALA A 55 -6.21 51.14 -6.37
CA ALA A 55 -7.42 51.91 -6.02
C ALA A 55 -7.26 53.11 -5.03
N PRO A 56 -8.21 54.08 -4.98
CA PRO A 56 -7.93 55.46 -4.54
C PRO A 56 -8.00 55.67 -3.02
N ALA A 57 -7.05 56.45 -2.50
CA ALA A 57 -7.10 57.09 -1.18
C ALA A 57 -7.87 58.43 -1.23
N LYS A 58 -8.46 58.78 -0.09
CA LYS A 58 -9.38 59.92 0.15
C LYS A 58 -8.73 61.32 0.03
N THR A 59 -9.52 62.22 -0.55
CA THR A 59 -9.71 63.69 -0.37
C THR A 59 -8.63 64.55 0.31
N GLU A 60 -8.33 65.69 -0.33
CA GLU A 60 -8.18 66.99 0.35
C GLU A 60 -8.56 68.16 -0.58
N SER A 61 -9.21 69.18 0.00
CA SER A 61 -9.75 70.37 -0.67
C SER A 61 -8.78 71.55 -0.64
N SER A 62 -8.81 72.41 -1.66
CA SER A 62 -8.40 73.81 -1.49
C SER A 62 -9.18 74.79 -2.39
N LYS A 63 -9.55 75.91 -1.73
CA LYS A 63 -10.16 77.20 -2.12
C LYS A 63 -9.37 77.92 -3.23
N VAL A 64 -9.79 78.95 -4.00
CA VAL A 64 -10.97 79.84 -4.19
C VAL A 64 -10.62 80.69 -5.43
N ALA A 65 -11.61 81.14 -6.23
CA ALA A 65 -11.67 82.52 -6.78
C ALA A 65 -12.99 82.74 -7.54
N GLU A 66 -13.86 83.59 -6.98
CA GLU A 66 -14.97 84.23 -7.69
C GLU A 66 -14.52 85.60 -8.23
N THR A 67 -15.06 86.00 -9.37
CA THR A 67 -15.48 87.40 -9.60
C THR A 67 -16.48 87.45 -10.78
N PRO A 68 -17.42 88.43 -10.81
CA PRO A 68 -18.78 88.21 -11.26
C PRO A 68 -19.12 88.96 -12.56
N LEU A 69 -20.07 88.44 -13.34
CA LEU A 69 -20.74 89.22 -14.38
C LEU A 69 -22.26 89.07 -14.29
N LYS A 70 -22.89 90.25 -14.30
CA LYS A 70 -24.30 90.54 -14.04
C LYS A 70 -25.24 89.85 -15.02
N ALA A 71 -26.37 89.42 -14.50
CA ALA A 71 -27.54 89.01 -15.27
C ALA A 71 -28.19 90.22 -15.96
N SER A 72 -28.74 90.01 -17.15
CA SER A 72 -29.94 90.69 -17.61
C SER A 72 -30.98 89.65 -18.01
N SER A 73 -32.13 89.77 -17.39
CA SER A 73 -33.37 89.03 -17.60
C SER A 73 -33.89 89.20 -19.02
N ASP A 74 -34.28 88.08 -19.64
CA ASP A 74 -35.56 87.91 -20.37
C ASP A 74 -35.47 86.67 -21.30
N ALA A 75 -35.73 85.47 -20.76
CA ALA A 75 -36.17 84.27 -21.52
C ALA A 75 -36.46 83.05 -20.61
N ALA A 76 -36.94 83.25 -19.37
CA ALA A 76 -36.91 82.20 -18.34
C ALA A 76 -38.20 81.37 -18.15
N GLN A 77 -39.12 81.28 -19.13
CA GLN A 77 -40.37 80.50 -18.92
C GLN A 77 -40.77 79.51 -20.01
N LEU A 78 -39.92 79.25 -21.01
CA LEU A 78 -40.08 78.10 -21.92
C LEU A 78 -38.85 77.16 -21.98
N ALA A 79 -37.78 77.49 -21.25
CA ALA A 79 -36.51 76.74 -21.27
C ALA A 79 -36.32 75.77 -20.08
N GLU A 80 -37.08 75.90 -18.99
CA GLU A 80 -36.94 75.02 -17.81
C GLU A 80 -37.59 73.64 -18.00
N GLY A 81 -38.74 73.56 -18.67
CA GLY A 81 -39.42 72.28 -18.93
C GLY A 81 -38.66 71.37 -19.90
N GLN A 82 -38.05 71.93 -20.95
CA GLN A 82 -37.26 71.18 -21.93
C GLN A 82 -35.86 70.80 -21.41
N SER A 83 -35.29 71.60 -20.51
CA SER A 83 -34.00 71.33 -19.86
C SER A 83 -34.09 70.20 -18.85
N GLU A 84 -35.14 70.16 -18.03
CA GLU A 84 -35.39 69.07 -17.06
C GLU A 84 -35.71 67.74 -17.77
N GLU A 85 -36.48 67.75 -18.85
CA GLU A 85 -36.77 66.54 -19.64
C GLU A 85 -35.53 66.02 -20.37
N MET A 86 -34.70 66.90 -20.94
CA MET A 86 -33.41 66.51 -21.53
C MET A 86 -32.43 65.96 -20.49
N LYS A 87 -32.37 66.55 -19.28
CA LYS A 87 -31.54 66.04 -18.18
C LYS A 87 -32.01 64.66 -17.76
N ARG A 88 -33.32 64.44 -17.55
CA ARG A 88 -33.88 63.10 -17.26
C ARG A 88 -33.55 62.08 -18.33
N LYS A 89 -33.77 62.38 -19.61
CA LYS A 89 -33.43 61.47 -20.73
C LYS A 89 -31.92 61.21 -20.80
N SER A 90 -31.09 62.20 -20.50
CA SER A 90 -29.62 62.05 -20.44
C SER A 90 -29.21 61.13 -19.27
N THR A 91 -29.78 61.32 -18.08
CA THR A 91 -29.53 60.48 -16.90
C THR A 91 -30.01 59.05 -17.12
N GLU A 92 -31.18 58.84 -17.71
CA GLU A 92 -31.69 57.51 -18.08
C GLU A 92 -30.81 56.83 -19.14
N ARG A 93 -30.33 57.59 -20.13
CA ARG A 93 -29.41 57.09 -21.16
C ARG A 93 -28.06 56.71 -20.54
N LEU A 94 -27.53 57.51 -19.62
CA LEU A 94 -26.30 57.21 -18.88
C LEU A 94 -26.45 55.96 -18.01
N ALA A 95 -27.58 55.80 -17.33
CA ALA A 95 -27.89 54.60 -16.54
C ALA A 95 -27.99 53.33 -17.41
N ARG A 96 -28.61 53.42 -18.60
CA ARG A 96 -28.64 52.29 -19.55
C ARG A 96 -27.26 51.96 -20.11
N ILE A 97 -26.42 52.96 -20.35
CA ILE A 97 -25.04 52.77 -20.81
C ILE A 97 -24.19 52.13 -19.72
N SER A 98 -24.33 52.56 -18.45
CA SER A 98 -23.60 51.96 -17.33
C SER A 98 -24.04 50.52 -17.10
N GLU A 99 -25.33 50.23 -17.13
CA GLU A 99 -25.86 48.86 -16.98
C GLU A 99 -25.39 47.95 -18.12
N LYS A 100 -25.37 48.45 -19.36
CA LYS A 100 -24.86 47.70 -20.52
C LYS A 100 -23.35 47.46 -20.43
N ALA A 101 -22.58 48.43 -19.95
CA ALA A 101 -21.15 48.29 -19.72
C ALA A 101 -20.83 47.32 -18.58
N GLU A 102 -21.64 47.31 -17.53
CA GLU A 102 -21.54 46.39 -16.40
C GLU A 102 -21.88 44.95 -16.82
N LYS A 103 -22.97 44.75 -17.58
CA LYS A 103 -23.31 43.45 -18.18
C LYS A 103 -22.21 42.97 -19.14
N ALA A 104 -21.65 43.83 -19.97
CA ALA A 104 -20.56 43.47 -20.86
C ALA A 104 -19.27 43.10 -20.10
N ARG A 105 -18.97 43.78 -18.98
CA ARG A 105 -17.87 43.43 -18.09
C ARG A 105 -18.09 42.09 -17.41
N LEU A 106 -19.31 41.82 -16.92
CA LEU A 106 -19.67 40.54 -16.31
C LEU A 106 -19.56 39.39 -17.31
N VAL A 107 -20.07 39.57 -18.54
CA VAL A 107 -19.94 38.57 -19.62
C VAL A 107 -18.47 38.29 -19.94
N ASN A 108 -17.64 39.33 -20.03
CA ASN A 108 -16.20 39.16 -20.28
C ASN A 108 -15.48 38.51 -19.09
N GLN A 109 -15.86 38.85 -17.85
CA GLN A 109 -15.31 38.20 -16.66
C GLN A 109 -15.70 36.71 -16.59
N VAL A 110 -16.95 36.37 -16.92
CA VAL A 110 -17.44 34.99 -16.99
C VAL A 110 -16.72 34.23 -18.10
N SER A 111 -16.54 34.80 -19.29
CA SER A 111 -15.82 34.13 -20.38
C SER A 111 -14.34 33.91 -20.04
N ILE A 112 -13.67 34.90 -19.43
CA ILE A 112 -12.29 34.75 -18.96
C ILE A 112 -12.20 33.71 -17.83
N LEU A 113 -13.19 33.64 -16.95
CA LEU A 113 -13.28 32.60 -15.92
C LEU A 113 -13.50 31.23 -16.52
N GLU A 114 -14.40 31.06 -17.48
CA GLU A 114 -14.63 29.81 -18.20
C GLU A 114 -13.38 29.35 -18.96
N GLU A 115 -12.66 30.27 -19.59
CA GLU A 115 -11.42 29.98 -20.30
C GLU A 115 -10.29 29.61 -19.32
N ARG A 116 -10.15 30.32 -18.20
CA ARG A 116 -9.22 29.96 -17.12
C ARG A 116 -9.59 28.62 -16.47
N VAL A 117 -10.87 28.31 -16.28
CA VAL A 117 -11.33 27.00 -15.77
C VAL A 117 -10.99 25.89 -16.77
N LYS A 118 -11.17 26.13 -18.08
CA LYS A 118 -10.76 25.19 -19.13
C LYS A 118 -9.25 24.98 -19.19
N GLU A 119 -8.44 26.00 -18.91
CA GLU A 119 -6.98 25.87 -18.90
C GLU A 119 -6.41 25.32 -17.58
N VAL A 120 -7.07 25.56 -16.44
CA VAL A 120 -6.60 25.16 -15.10
C VAL A 120 -7.06 23.75 -14.70
N GLU A 121 -8.16 23.21 -15.23
CA GLU A 121 -8.70 21.89 -14.82
C GLU A 121 -8.29 20.70 -15.72
N LYS A 122 -7.02 20.59 -16.11
CA LYS A 122 -6.57 19.34 -16.77
C LYS A 122 -6.42 18.18 -15.77
N ILE A 123 -6.13 18.50 -14.50
CA ILE A 123 -5.92 17.54 -13.41
C ILE A 123 -6.61 18.09 -12.15
N HIS A 124 -7.45 17.28 -11.52
CA HIS A 124 -8.07 17.55 -10.21
C HIS A 124 -7.27 16.81 -9.13
N GLY A 125 -6.83 17.52 -8.09
CA GLY A 125 -6.11 16.96 -6.95
C GLY A 125 -6.94 17.05 -5.67
N THR A 126 -7.00 15.96 -4.91
CA THR A 126 -7.68 15.86 -3.62
C THR A 126 -6.75 15.26 -2.57
N PHE A 127 -6.92 15.69 -1.33
CA PHE A 127 -6.31 15.06 -0.17
C PHE A 127 -7.44 14.63 0.78
N ASP A 128 -7.78 13.34 0.74
CA ASP A 128 -8.86 12.72 1.53
C ASP A 128 -8.31 11.56 2.39
N ASP A 129 -9.18 10.77 3.01
CA ASP A 129 -8.83 9.58 3.81
C ASP A 129 -7.94 8.57 3.06
N ARG A 130 -7.88 8.61 1.73
CA ARG A 130 -7.07 7.74 0.87
C ARG A 130 -5.72 8.35 0.50
N GLY A 131 -5.41 9.53 1.02
CA GLY A 131 -4.15 10.23 0.77
C GLY A 131 -4.24 11.22 -0.37
N LEU A 132 -3.10 11.45 -1.03
CA LEU A 132 -3.00 12.34 -2.18
C LEU A 132 -3.48 11.62 -3.44
N HIS A 133 -4.55 12.13 -4.06
CA HIS A 133 -5.15 11.58 -5.27
C HIS A 133 -5.29 12.64 -6.35
N TRP A 134 -4.87 12.33 -7.57
CA TRP A 134 -5.03 13.14 -8.76
C TRP A 134 -5.77 12.39 -9.85
N GLU A 135 -6.62 13.08 -10.60
CA GLU A 135 -7.36 12.53 -11.72
C GLU A 135 -7.53 13.56 -12.83
N THR A 136 -7.43 13.15 -14.10
CA THR A 136 -7.78 14.01 -15.23
C THR A 136 -9.30 14.15 -15.35
N LYS A 137 -9.77 15.30 -15.84
CA LYS A 137 -11.22 15.57 -15.95
C LYS A 137 -12.00 14.55 -16.78
N ASP A 138 -11.34 13.96 -17.77
CA ASP A 138 -11.92 12.91 -18.62
C ASP A 138 -11.92 11.52 -17.96
N GLY A 139 -11.33 11.38 -16.77
CA GLY A 139 -11.15 10.13 -16.02
C GLY A 139 -10.18 9.16 -16.69
N ASN A 140 -9.43 9.58 -17.72
CA ASN A 140 -8.51 8.70 -18.41
C ASN A 140 -7.26 8.41 -17.59
N PHE A 141 -6.82 9.32 -16.71
CA PHE A 141 -5.63 9.11 -15.90
C PHE A 141 -5.91 9.43 -14.44
N SER A 142 -5.49 8.53 -13.57
CA SER A 142 -5.44 8.77 -12.13
C SER A 142 -4.10 8.35 -11.53
N MET A 143 -3.75 8.99 -10.42
CA MET A 143 -2.61 8.62 -9.59
C MET A 143 -2.96 8.90 -8.13
N SER A 144 -2.66 7.95 -7.26
CA SER A 144 -2.74 8.06 -5.82
C SER A 144 -1.39 7.72 -5.24
N LEU A 145 -0.91 8.56 -4.33
CA LEU A 145 0.22 8.20 -3.48
C LEU A 145 -0.36 7.67 -2.17
N ASN A 146 0.07 6.46 -1.80
CA ASN A 146 -0.28 5.86 -0.53
C ASN A 146 0.99 5.53 0.25
N GLY A 147 0.92 5.66 1.56
CA GLY A 147 2.01 5.36 2.46
C GLY A 147 1.53 4.67 3.71
N ARG A 148 2.48 4.10 4.43
CA ARG A 148 2.24 3.57 5.77
C ARG A 148 3.50 3.45 6.59
N ILE A 149 3.36 3.72 7.88
CA ILE A 149 4.40 3.42 8.88
C ILE A 149 3.79 2.57 10.00
N GLN A 150 4.54 1.54 10.42
CA GLN A 150 4.16 0.65 11.53
C GLN A 150 5.32 0.49 12.53
N PRO A 151 5.47 1.40 13.52
CA PRO A 151 6.35 1.13 14.65
C PRO A 151 5.68 0.09 15.56
N ALA A 152 6.45 -0.89 16.00
CA ALA A 152 5.99 -1.98 16.86
C ALA A 152 6.96 -2.21 18.02
N SER A 153 6.44 -2.71 19.13
CA SER A 153 7.20 -3.15 20.30
C SER A 153 6.83 -4.57 20.70
N GLN A 154 7.77 -5.22 21.38
CA GLN A 154 7.62 -6.54 21.99
C GLN A 154 8.30 -6.51 23.35
N TYR A 155 7.60 -7.01 24.37
CA TYR A 155 8.15 -7.28 25.69
C TYR A 155 7.80 -8.70 26.11
N ASN A 156 8.83 -9.53 26.29
CA ASN A 156 8.70 -10.94 26.68
C ASN A 156 8.73 -11.00 28.19
N PHE A 157 7.57 -11.19 28.82
CA PHE A 157 7.46 -11.23 30.28
C PHE A 157 7.51 -12.66 30.83
N ILE A 158 7.36 -13.67 29.97
CA ILE A 158 7.79 -15.06 30.22
C ILE A 158 8.61 -15.49 29.00
N ASN A 159 9.81 -16.04 29.24
CA ASN A 159 10.79 -16.36 28.20
C ASN A 159 11.70 -17.49 28.71
N GLU A 160 11.12 -18.68 28.87
CA GLU A 160 11.75 -19.81 29.54
C GLU A 160 11.92 -21.01 28.59
N PRO A 161 12.81 -20.93 27.58
CA PRO A 161 13.20 -22.09 26.78
C PRO A 161 14.36 -22.86 27.42
N ASP A 162 14.56 -24.10 26.96
CA ASP A 162 15.77 -24.85 27.26
C ASP A 162 16.99 -24.25 26.54
N PRO A 163 18.18 -24.29 27.18
CA PRO A 163 19.41 -23.85 26.53
C PRO A 163 19.69 -24.63 25.23
N ALA A 164 20.13 -23.92 24.19
CA ALA A 164 20.61 -24.57 22.98
C ALA A 164 21.88 -25.41 23.28
N PHE A 165 21.99 -26.59 22.67
CA PHE A 165 23.14 -27.48 22.84
C PHE A 165 24.33 -27.07 21.95
N GLY A 166 25.57 -27.29 22.42
CA GLY A 166 26.79 -27.12 21.63
C GLY A 166 27.23 -25.66 21.44
N SER A 167 27.78 -25.33 20.26
CA SER A 167 28.30 -23.99 19.93
C SER A 167 27.23 -23.02 19.41
N ASN A 168 25.96 -23.24 19.74
CA ASN A 168 24.82 -22.52 19.17
C ASN A 168 24.42 -21.33 20.03
N THR A 169 23.75 -20.34 19.42
CA THR A 169 23.19 -19.21 20.16
C THR A 169 22.16 -19.70 21.18
N PRO A 170 22.11 -19.11 22.40
CA PRO A 170 21.04 -19.40 23.35
C PRO A 170 19.66 -19.24 22.72
N ASN A 171 18.71 -20.06 23.17
CA ASN A 171 17.30 -19.86 22.85
C ASN A 171 16.80 -18.79 23.80
N GLU A 172 16.49 -17.61 23.28
CA GLU A 172 15.79 -16.56 24.01
C GLU A 172 15.12 -15.65 22.98
N LEU A 173 13.92 -15.17 23.31
CA LEU A 173 13.30 -14.10 22.53
C LEU A 173 13.70 -12.75 23.11
N ASN A 174 14.17 -11.85 22.25
CA ASN A 174 14.56 -10.51 22.60
C ASN A 174 13.34 -9.59 22.70
N SER A 175 13.34 -8.74 23.72
CA SER A 175 12.42 -7.60 23.80
C SER A 175 12.99 -6.43 23.02
N GLY A 176 12.13 -5.58 22.47
CA GLY A 176 12.60 -4.41 21.74
C GLY A 176 11.52 -3.65 20.98
N MET A 177 11.97 -2.82 20.06
CA MET A 177 11.12 -2.04 19.17
C MET A 177 11.73 -2.03 17.77
N ASN A 178 10.88 -2.01 16.75
CA ASN A 178 11.31 -1.82 15.37
C ASN A 178 10.27 -1.04 14.55
N VAL A 179 10.65 -0.67 13.33
CA VAL A 179 9.70 -0.26 12.30
C VAL A 179 9.38 -1.50 11.47
N ARG A 180 8.25 -2.14 11.76
CA ARG A 180 7.80 -3.37 11.11
C ARG A 180 7.60 -3.17 9.61
N ARG A 181 7.01 -2.04 9.21
CA ARG A 181 6.80 -1.63 7.81
C ARG A 181 6.97 -0.12 7.65
N ALA A 182 7.61 0.27 6.58
CA ALA A 182 7.68 1.65 6.12
C ALA A 182 7.46 1.62 4.61
N ARG A 183 6.22 1.82 4.17
CA ARG A 183 5.85 1.65 2.76
C ARG A 183 5.49 2.95 2.10
N LEU A 184 5.88 3.07 0.83
CA LEU A 184 5.39 4.09 -0.08
C LEU A 184 4.96 3.40 -1.36
N GLY A 185 3.80 3.78 -1.88
CA GLY A 185 3.25 3.26 -3.11
C GLY A 185 2.62 4.34 -3.97
N ALA A 186 2.60 4.05 -5.26
CA ALA A 186 1.87 4.80 -6.27
C ALA A 186 0.94 3.83 -6.99
N GLU A 187 -0.34 4.18 -7.09
CA GLU A 187 -1.33 3.41 -7.82
C GLU A 187 -2.25 4.32 -8.61
N GLY A 188 -2.89 3.81 -9.65
CA GLY A 188 -3.80 4.59 -10.44
C GLY A 188 -4.29 3.84 -11.65
N THR A 189 -4.95 4.56 -12.54
CA THR A 189 -5.54 4.00 -13.76
C THR A 189 -5.12 4.83 -14.97
N PHE A 190 -4.84 4.18 -16.10
CA PHE A 190 -4.70 4.83 -17.40
C PHE A 190 -5.70 4.26 -18.42
N TYR A 191 -6.29 5.16 -19.21
CA TYR A 191 -7.39 4.90 -20.14
C TYR A 191 -8.58 4.14 -19.54
N LYS A 192 -8.89 4.35 -18.25
CA LYS A 192 -10.01 3.73 -17.49
C LYS A 192 -9.98 2.21 -17.31
N ILE A 193 -9.19 1.50 -18.10
CA ILE A 193 -9.18 0.03 -18.14
C ILE A 193 -7.88 -0.57 -17.61
N TRP A 194 -6.80 0.21 -17.47
CA TRP A 194 -5.53 -0.29 -17.00
C TRP A 194 -5.20 0.27 -15.63
N ASP A 195 -5.25 -0.56 -14.59
CA ASP A 195 -4.74 -0.18 -13.27
C ASP A 195 -3.24 -0.49 -13.18
N TYR A 196 -2.49 0.33 -12.47
CA TYR A 196 -1.10 0.05 -12.10
C TYR A 196 -0.93 0.22 -10.60
N LYS A 197 0.00 -0.54 -10.02
CA LYS A 197 0.43 -0.36 -8.64
C LYS A 197 1.91 -0.67 -8.52
N PHE A 198 2.63 0.23 -7.84
CA PHE A 198 3.97 0.01 -7.34
C PHE A 198 4.01 0.33 -5.85
N GLU A 199 4.56 -0.55 -5.02
CA GLU A 199 4.69 -0.38 -3.58
C GLU A 199 6.06 -0.90 -3.11
N PHE A 200 6.82 -0.02 -2.45
CA PHE A 200 8.13 -0.32 -1.89
C PHE A 200 8.10 -0.26 -0.36
N ASP A 201 8.69 -1.26 0.29
CA ASP A 201 8.84 -1.38 1.74
C ASP A 201 10.29 -1.13 2.15
N PHE A 202 10.54 0.05 2.72
CA PHE A 202 11.85 0.50 3.19
C PHE A 202 12.34 -0.27 4.41
N SER A 203 11.49 -1.03 5.11
CA SER A 203 11.93 -1.89 6.23
C SER A 203 12.50 -3.24 5.78
N ARG A 204 12.37 -3.61 4.49
CA ARG A 204 12.79 -4.92 3.94
C ARG A 204 14.21 -4.94 3.36
N GLY A 205 15.07 -3.97 3.70
CA GLY A 205 16.40 -3.81 3.12
C GLY A 205 17.47 -4.77 3.67
N ASN A 206 17.51 -6.01 3.19
CA ASN A 206 18.64 -6.93 3.43
C ASN A 206 19.63 -6.91 2.24
N GLY A 207 20.17 -5.73 1.91
CA GLY A 207 21.26 -5.57 0.94
C GLY A 207 20.90 -5.64 -0.56
N SER A 208 19.63 -5.79 -0.94
CA SER A 208 19.18 -5.69 -2.34
C SER A 208 17.98 -4.74 -2.48
N VAL A 209 18.08 -3.79 -3.42
CA VAL A 209 17.00 -2.83 -3.73
C VAL A 209 15.72 -3.57 -4.14
N ALA A 210 15.82 -4.72 -4.81
CA ALA A 210 14.64 -5.49 -5.22
C ALA A 210 13.86 -6.09 -4.03
N SER A 211 14.49 -6.28 -2.86
CA SER A 211 13.84 -6.92 -1.69
C SER A 211 12.73 -6.08 -1.06
N GLY A 212 12.73 -4.77 -1.32
CA GLY A 212 11.67 -3.86 -0.85
C GLY A 212 10.42 -3.88 -1.72
N ILE A 213 10.46 -4.40 -2.94
CA ILE A 213 9.30 -4.39 -3.83
C ILE A 213 8.26 -5.39 -3.31
N THR A 214 7.05 -4.90 -3.04
CA THR A 214 5.92 -5.73 -2.59
C THR A 214 4.92 -5.91 -3.71
N ASP A 215 4.26 -4.83 -4.16
CA ASP A 215 3.45 -4.84 -5.38
C ASP A 215 4.19 -4.11 -6.51
N ALA A 216 4.19 -4.70 -7.71
CA ALA A 216 4.67 -4.08 -8.93
C ALA A 216 3.96 -4.73 -10.14
N PHE A 217 2.73 -4.31 -10.43
CA PHE A 217 1.91 -4.93 -11.48
C PHE A 217 1.12 -3.92 -12.29
N VAL A 218 0.71 -4.37 -13.48
CA VAL A 218 -0.34 -3.75 -14.30
C VAL A 218 -1.53 -4.71 -14.37
N ARG A 219 -2.74 -4.17 -14.34
CA ARG A 219 -4.00 -4.91 -14.41
C ARG A 219 -4.88 -4.38 -15.52
N LEU A 220 -5.33 -5.26 -16.41
CA LEU A 220 -6.39 -4.97 -17.38
C LEU A 220 -7.75 -5.31 -16.77
N ASN A 221 -8.61 -4.32 -16.58
CA ASN A 221 -10.03 -4.50 -16.24
C ASN A 221 -10.82 -4.75 -17.53
N HIS A 222 -11.05 -6.01 -17.87
CA HIS A 222 -11.80 -6.40 -19.07
C HIS A 222 -13.30 -6.14 -18.91
N THR A 223 -13.81 -6.33 -17.70
CA THR A 223 -15.14 -5.88 -17.25
C THR A 223 -15.01 -5.39 -15.80
N ASP A 224 -16.12 -4.91 -15.22
CA ASP A 224 -16.14 -4.56 -13.79
C ASP A 224 -15.83 -5.75 -12.88
N ALA A 225 -16.12 -6.97 -13.34
CA ALA A 225 -15.93 -8.21 -12.59
C ALA A 225 -14.64 -8.95 -12.95
N LEU A 226 -14.23 -8.97 -14.22
CA LEU A 226 -13.10 -9.76 -14.72
C LEU A 226 -11.88 -8.89 -15.00
N SER A 227 -10.74 -9.25 -14.40
CA SER A 227 -9.47 -8.57 -14.61
C SER A 227 -8.30 -9.54 -14.77
N TYR A 228 -7.26 -9.07 -15.48
CA TYR A 228 -6.02 -9.79 -15.73
C TYR A 228 -4.86 -8.99 -15.15
N LYS A 229 -3.92 -9.64 -14.46
CA LYS A 229 -2.71 -9.01 -13.90
C LYS A 229 -1.46 -9.57 -14.54
N ILE A 230 -0.44 -8.72 -14.68
CA ILE A 230 0.94 -9.10 -15.00
C ILE A 230 1.90 -8.31 -14.11
N GLY A 231 2.92 -8.99 -13.59
CA GLY A 231 3.96 -8.38 -12.74
C GLY A 231 4.11 -9.10 -11.40
N SER A 232 4.62 -8.39 -10.40
CA SER A 232 4.75 -8.89 -9.02
C SER A 232 3.51 -8.56 -8.20
N PHE A 233 2.83 -9.57 -7.68
CA PHE A 233 1.63 -9.44 -6.85
C PHE A 233 1.47 -10.68 -5.96
N LYS A 234 0.63 -10.56 -4.92
CA LYS A 234 0.31 -11.68 -4.05
C LYS A 234 -0.40 -12.81 -4.77
N GLU A 235 -0.01 -14.04 -4.48
CA GLU A 235 -0.75 -15.23 -4.88
C GLU A 235 -2.20 -15.21 -4.34
N PRO A 236 -3.19 -15.68 -5.12
CA PRO A 236 -4.57 -15.86 -4.66
C PRO A 236 -4.66 -17.10 -3.76
N PHE A 237 -4.25 -16.97 -2.50
CA PHE A 237 -4.30 -18.03 -1.50
C PHE A 237 -4.48 -17.45 -0.09
N SER A 238 -5.26 -18.14 0.75
CA SER A 238 -5.58 -17.76 2.13
C SER A 238 -6.37 -16.48 2.35
N LEU A 239 -7.32 -16.52 3.29
CA LEU A 239 -8.13 -15.36 3.68
C LEU A 239 -7.31 -14.29 4.39
N GLU A 240 -6.50 -14.71 5.37
CA GLU A 240 -5.71 -13.77 6.16
C GLU A 240 -4.53 -13.20 5.37
N GLU A 241 -3.97 -13.96 4.41
CA GLU A 241 -2.93 -13.43 3.54
C GLU A 241 -3.50 -12.49 2.46
N ALA A 242 -4.67 -12.81 1.88
CA ALA A 242 -5.38 -11.95 0.94
C ALA A 242 -5.82 -10.62 1.58
N ALA A 243 -6.04 -10.60 2.89
CA ALA A 243 -6.26 -9.37 3.64
C ALA A 243 -5.00 -8.49 3.60
N SER A 244 -5.19 -7.19 3.39
CA SER A 244 -4.10 -6.24 3.57
C SER A 244 -3.64 -6.28 5.01
N ASN A 245 -2.32 -6.29 5.24
CA ASN A 245 -1.79 -6.25 6.60
C ASN A 245 -2.08 -4.91 7.34
N ARG A 246 -2.74 -3.95 6.67
CA ARG A 246 -3.38 -2.76 7.30
C ARG A 246 -4.57 -3.14 8.18
N TYR A 247 -5.27 -4.22 7.83
CA TYR A 247 -6.62 -4.52 8.32
C TYR A 247 -6.69 -5.84 9.13
N LEU A 248 -5.55 -6.42 9.48
CA LEU A 248 -5.48 -7.60 10.35
C LEU A 248 -5.99 -7.27 11.75
N THR A 249 -6.71 -8.20 12.37
CA THR A 249 -7.22 -8.06 13.75
C THR A 249 -6.07 -8.06 14.76
N PHE A 250 -5.10 -8.97 14.60
CA PHE A 250 -3.88 -9.04 15.41
C PHE A 250 -2.70 -8.35 14.70
N ILE A 251 -1.62 -8.08 15.45
CA ILE A 251 -0.40 -7.44 14.92
C ILE A 251 0.32 -8.35 13.91
N GLU A 252 0.37 -9.64 14.24
CA GLU A 252 0.86 -10.71 13.38
C GLU A 252 -0.27 -11.57 12.84
N ARG A 253 -0.05 -12.12 11.66
CA ARG A 253 -0.85 -13.24 11.15
C ARG A 253 -0.65 -14.49 12.01
N HIS A 254 -1.51 -15.47 11.80
CA HIS A 254 -1.47 -16.73 12.49
C HIS A 254 -0.27 -17.58 12.05
N MET A 255 0.24 -18.45 12.93
CA MET A 255 1.50 -19.17 12.71
C MET A 255 1.47 -19.97 11.40
N SER A 256 0.37 -20.70 11.17
CA SER A 256 0.18 -21.50 9.96
C SER A 256 0.17 -20.66 8.67
N VAL A 257 -0.38 -19.44 8.70
CA VAL A 257 -0.40 -18.54 7.55
C VAL A 257 1.00 -18.00 7.26
N ASN A 258 1.72 -17.55 8.30
CA ASN A 258 3.10 -17.10 8.15
C ASN A 258 4.00 -18.22 7.60
N SER A 259 3.86 -19.45 8.12
CA SER A 259 4.69 -20.58 7.74
C SER A 259 4.35 -21.14 6.36
N PHE A 260 3.07 -21.35 6.03
CA PHE A 260 2.69 -22.05 4.80
C PHE A 260 2.36 -21.13 3.62
N VAL A 261 2.19 -19.82 3.87
CA VAL A 261 1.82 -18.84 2.84
C VAL A 261 2.86 -17.73 2.70
N ASP A 262 3.22 -17.03 3.79
CA ASP A 262 4.19 -15.92 3.72
C ASP A 262 5.64 -16.39 3.55
N ASN A 263 6.07 -17.44 4.25
CA ASN A 263 7.44 -17.95 4.19
C ASN A 263 7.86 -18.44 2.79
N PRO A 264 7.03 -19.18 2.02
CA PRO A 264 7.25 -19.43 0.59
C PRO A 264 7.26 -18.20 -0.32
N ASN A 265 7.23 -17.00 0.27
CA ASN A 265 7.08 -15.69 -0.33
C ASN A 265 5.80 -15.54 -1.15
N THR A 266 4.78 -14.95 -0.54
CA THR A 266 3.49 -14.68 -1.19
C THR A 266 3.59 -13.72 -2.39
N TYR A 267 4.61 -12.84 -2.45
CA TYR A 267 4.78 -11.87 -3.53
C TYR A 267 5.65 -12.45 -4.65
N LYS A 268 4.99 -12.89 -5.73
CA LYS A 268 5.63 -13.59 -6.86
C LYS A 268 5.37 -12.87 -8.17
N THR A 269 6.25 -13.11 -9.15
CA THR A 269 6.12 -12.50 -10.47
C THR A 269 5.40 -13.45 -11.42
N GLY A 270 4.41 -12.97 -12.16
CA GLY A 270 3.73 -13.78 -13.15
C GLY A 270 2.49 -13.13 -13.73
N ILE A 271 1.52 -13.97 -14.08
CA ILE A 271 0.22 -13.58 -14.61
C ILE A 271 -0.90 -14.10 -13.72
N GLY A 272 -2.02 -13.38 -13.68
CA GLY A 272 -3.18 -13.80 -12.89
C GLY A 272 -4.49 -13.34 -13.48
N VAL A 273 -5.55 -14.08 -13.18
CA VAL A 273 -6.93 -13.75 -13.53
C VAL A 273 -7.72 -13.61 -12.23
N ASN A 274 -8.54 -12.57 -12.14
CA ASN A 274 -9.43 -12.35 -11.00
C ASN A 274 -10.84 -12.07 -11.50
N TYR A 275 -11.80 -12.84 -11.03
CA TYR A 275 -13.23 -12.59 -11.19
C TYR A 275 -13.81 -12.24 -9.83
N ALA A 276 -14.46 -11.08 -9.69
CA ALA A 276 -15.01 -10.62 -8.44
C ALA A 276 -16.36 -9.91 -8.63
N VAL A 277 -17.38 -10.42 -7.96
CA VAL A 277 -18.70 -9.80 -7.82
C VAL A 277 -19.10 -9.83 -6.35
N LYS A 278 -20.15 -9.12 -5.96
CA LYS A 278 -20.55 -8.99 -4.54
C LYS A 278 -20.60 -10.34 -3.80
N ARG A 279 -21.09 -11.41 -4.42
CA ARG A 279 -21.21 -12.73 -3.75
C ARG A 279 -20.02 -13.67 -3.93
N PHE A 280 -19.18 -13.50 -4.94
CA PHE A 280 -18.16 -14.48 -5.30
C PHE A 280 -16.87 -13.81 -5.74
N GLN A 281 -15.74 -14.36 -5.32
CA GLN A 281 -14.42 -13.95 -5.78
C GLN A 281 -13.57 -15.18 -6.08
N THR A 282 -13.05 -15.24 -7.30
CA THR A 282 -12.12 -16.27 -7.77
C THR A 282 -10.84 -15.63 -8.26
N GLY A 283 -9.70 -16.18 -7.86
CA GLY A 283 -8.39 -15.78 -8.34
C GLY A 283 -7.61 -17.01 -8.80
N LEU A 284 -6.96 -16.91 -9.96
CA LEU A 284 -6.02 -17.91 -10.46
C LEU A 284 -4.73 -17.19 -10.83
N ALA A 285 -3.58 -17.80 -10.58
CA ALA A 285 -2.29 -17.24 -10.94
C ALA A 285 -1.32 -18.33 -11.41
N PHE A 286 -0.48 -17.95 -12.37
CA PHE A 286 0.71 -18.71 -12.77
C PHE A 286 1.92 -17.80 -12.54
N GLN A 287 2.73 -18.15 -11.55
CA GLN A 287 3.77 -17.26 -11.02
C GLN A 287 5.08 -18.01 -10.80
N THR A 288 6.15 -17.25 -10.58
CA THR A 288 7.49 -17.76 -10.30
C THR A 288 8.12 -16.98 -9.15
N GLU A 289 9.02 -17.65 -8.42
CA GLU A 289 9.79 -17.02 -7.34
C GLU A 289 10.67 -15.87 -7.86
N PRO A 290 10.89 -14.81 -7.07
CA PRO A 290 11.81 -13.75 -7.46
C PRO A 290 13.26 -14.24 -7.43
N ILE A 291 14.03 -13.84 -8.44
CA ILE A 291 15.44 -14.22 -8.57
C ILE A 291 16.30 -13.43 -7.57
N GLY A 292 17.17 -14.13 -6.84
CA GLY A 292 18.37 -13.54 -6.23
C GLY A 292 18.26 -12.97 -4.81
N ALA A 293 17.16 -13.21 -4.10
CA ALA A 293 17.09 -12.93 -2.66
C ALA A 293 17.25 -14.25 -1.88
N TRP A 294 18.26 -14.33 -1.00
CA TRP A 294 18.42 -15.48 -0.12
C TRP A 294 17.29 -15.51 0.91
N SER A 295 16.53 -16.61 0.97
CA SER A 295 15.56 -16.87 2.03
C SER A 295 15.47 -18.37 2.29
N ALA A 296 14.83 -18.74 3.40
CA ALA A 296 14.55 -20.12 3.76
C ALA A 296 13.69 -20.87 2.72
N ALA A 297 13.04 -20.15 1.80
CA ALA A 297 12.20 -20.72 0.76
C ALA A 297 12.67 -20.47 -0.67
N ALA A 298 13.79 -19.74 -0.88
CA ALA A 298 14.26 -19.39 -2.21
C ALA A 298 15.07 -20.54 -2.83
N THR A 299 14.65 -21.03 -3.99
CA THR A 299 15.19 -22.26 -4.60
C THR A 299 16.13 -21.94 -5.78
N SER A 300 15.98 -20.77 -6.38
CA SER A 300 16.79 -20.24 -7.49
C SER A 300 17.87 -19.24 -7.07
N VAL A 301 18.62 -19.55 -6.02
CA VAL A 301 19.76 -18.73 -5.58
C VAL A 301 21.02 -19.56 -5.77
N ASN A 302 22.12 -18.98 -6.28
CA ASN A 302 23.40 -19.69 -6.29
C ASN A 302 24.15 -19.49 -4.96
N ALA A 303 25.24 -20.23 -4.73
CA ALA A 303 26.02 -20.19 -3.48
C ALA A 303 26.54 -18.79 -3.07
N ASN A 304 26.68 -17.85 -4.01
CA ASN A 304 27.15 -16.48 -3.80
C ASN A 304 26.04 -15.42 -4.08
N GLY A 305 24.79 -15.85 -4.21
CA GLY A 305 23.68 -15.03 -4.69
C GLY A 305 23.77 -14.66 -6.18
N ASN A 306 22.65 -14.25 -6.76
CA ASN A 306 22.60 -13.78 -8.17
C ASN A 306 23.24 -12.41 -8.40
N GLN A 307 24.02 -11.90 -7.44
CA GLN A 307 24.83 -10.69 -7.59
C GLN A 307 26.08 -10.95 -8.44
N SER A 308 26.58 -12.19 -8.48
CA SER A 308 27.71 -12.57 -9.33
C SER A 308 27.23 -13.01 -10.73
N ARG A 309 27.47 -12.16 -11.75
CA ARG A 309 27.20 -12.47 -13.17
C ARG A 309 27.98 -13.67 -13.71
N ASN A 310 29.01 -14.12 -12.98
CA ASN A 310 29.93 -15.18 -13.42
C ASN A 310 29.60 -16.55 -12.81
N ASN A 311 28.56 -16.64 -11.97
CA ASN A 311 28.17 -17.88 -11.31
C ASN A 311 26.78 -18.31 -11.79
N GLY A 312 26.62 -19.58 -12.16
CA GLY A 312 25.33 -20.09 -12.65
C GLY A 312 24.25 -19.94 -11.58
N SER A 313 23.09 -19.42 -11.95
CA SER A 313 21.88 -19.48 -11.12
C SER A 313 21.01 -20.65 -11.54
N GLY A 314 20.46 -21.40 -10.59
CA GLY A 314 19.44 -22.40 -10.92
C GLY A 314 18.16 -21.76 -11.48
N ASP A 315 17.41 -22.53 -12.24
CA ASP A 315 16.08 -22.15 -12.74
C ASP A 315 15.12 -21.90 -11.57
N THR A 316 14.22 -20.93 -11.76
CA THR A 316 13.15 -20.59 -10.81
C THR A 316 12.07 -21.66 -10.77
N GLY A 317 11.62 -22.00 -9.57
CA GLY A 317 10.40 -22.77 -9.36
C GLY A 317 9.16 -22.04 -9.88
N TRP A 318 8.26 -22.78 -10.53
CA TRP A 318 7.01 -22.26 -11.08
C TRP A 318 5.83 -22.76 -10.25
N GLU A 319 4.80 -21.91 -10.15
CA GLU A 319 3.60 -22.17 -9.38
C GLU A 319 2.34 -21.96 -10.23
N GLY A 320 1.41 -22.91 -10.12
CA GLY A 320 0.00 -22.71 -10.46
C GLY A 320 -0.84 -22.73 -9.20
N ILE A 321 -1.59 -21.67 -8.93
CA ILE A 321 -2.32 -21.52 -7.66
C ILE A 321 -3.66 -20.80 -7.87
N GLY A 322 -4.64 -21.14 -7.03
CA GLY A 322 -5.97 -20.57 -7.12
C GLY A 322 -6.72 -20.55 -5.80
N ARG A 323 -7.69 -19.64 -5.72
CA ARG A 323 -8.62 -19.48 -4.61
C ARG A 323 -10.00 -19.13 -5.12
N VAL A 324 -11.00 -19.83 -4.59
CA VAL A 324 -12.43 -19.58 -4.85
C VAL A 324 -13.09 -19.29 -3.53
N THR A 325 -13.80 -18.17 -3.46
CA THR A 325 -14.52 -17.73 -2.26
C THR A 325 -15.91 -17.22 -2.59
N GLY A 326 -16.79 -17.28 -1.61
CA GLY A 326 -18.11 -16.72 -1.73
C GLY A 326 -18.76 -16.41 -0.41
N ARG A 327 -19.84 -15.62 -0.48
CA ARG A 327 -20.69 -15.26 0.66
C ARG A 327 -22.08 -15.91 0.49
N PRO A 328 -22.22 -17.23 0.72
CA PRO A 328 -23.47 -17.96 0.48
C PRO A 328 -24.64 -17.40 1.29
N TRP A 329 -24.40 -17.05 2.55
CA TRP A 329 -25.34 -16.27 3.36
C TRP A 329 -24.85 -14.81 3.44
N MET A 330 -25.74 -13.87 3.14
CA MET A 330 -25.49 -12.44 3.18
C MET A 330 -26.83 -11.69 3.22
N GLU A 331 -27.07 -10.93 4.28
CA GLU A 331 -28.18 -9.95 4.34
C GLU A 331 -27.72 -8.61 3.75
N ASP A 332 -26.54 -8.15 4.18
CA ASP A 332 -25.90 -6.91 3.74
C ASP A 332 -24.37 -7.00 3.94
N ASP A 333 -23.64 -5.90 3.76
CA ASP A 333 -22.17 -5.87 3.88
C ASP A 333 -21.65 -5.97 5.32
N THR A 334 -22.54 -5.97 6.33
CA THR A 334 -22.26 -6.13 7.76
C THR A 334 -22.75 -7.46 8.34
N LYS A 335 -23.43 -8.28 7.54
CA LYS A 335 -23.98 -9.58 7.95
C LYS A 335 -23.80 -10.60 6.86
N PHE A 336 -22.77 -11.41 6.96
CA PHE A 336 -22.44 -12.41 5.96
C PHE A 336 -21.66 -13.60 6.54
N LEU A 337 -21.73 -14.72 5.82
CA LEU A 337 -20.85 -15.87 6.00
C LEU A 337 -20.02 -15.97 4.73
N HIS A 338 -18.72 -15.79 4.84
CA HIS A 338 -17.73 -16.07 3.82
C HIS A 338 -17.22 -17.50 3.99
N VAL A 339 -17.07 -18.20 2.87
CA VAL A 339 -16.41 -19.50 2.79
C VAL A 339 -15.47 -19.51 1.59
N GLY A 340 -14.39 -20.26 1.69
CA GLY A 340 -13.43 -20.36 0.60
C GLY A 340 -12.57 -21.60 0.65
N ILE A 341 -12.02 -21.92 -0.51
CA ILE A 341 -11.00 -22.95 -0.69
C ILE A 341 -9.88 -22.41 -1.56
N SER A 342 -8.66 -22.83 -1.27
CA SER A 342 -7.47 -22.50 -2.04
C SER A 342 -6.66 -23.77 -2.33
N ALA A 343 -6.04 -23.84 -3.50
CA ALA A 343 -5.15 -24.94 -3.85
C ALA A 343 -4.05 -24.46 -4.82
N GLY A 344 -2.86 -25.04 -4.72
CA GLY A 344 -1.78 -24.76 -5.66
C GLY A 344 -0.68 -25.81 -5.65
N HIS A 345 0.07 -25.84 -6.74
CA HIS A 345 1.25 -26.68 -6.95
C HIS A 345 2.44 -25.80 -7.28
N THR A 346 3.55 -26.00 -6.58
CA THR A 346 4.79 -25.26 -6.80
C THR A 346 5.95 -26.20 -6.99
N THR A 347 6.65 -26.07 -8.12
CA THR A 347 7.90 -26.77 -8.34
C THR A 347 9.03 -26.10 -7.57
N VAL A 348 9.97 -26.92 -7.11
CA VAL A 348 11.11 -26.51 -6.30
C VAL A 348 12.37 -27.04 -6.95
N ASN A 349 13.39 -26.20 -7.03
CA ASN A 349 14.69 -26.61 -7.54
C ASN A 349 15.67 -26.94 -6.41
N THR A 350 16.31 -28.10 -6.50
CA THR A 350 17.46 -28.46 -5.66
C THR A 350 18.71 -28.43 -6.51
N GLN A 351 19.63 -27.53 -6.18
CA GLN A 351 20.85 -27.32 -6.96
C GLN A 351 21.97 -28.25 -6.48
N TYR A 352 22.67 -28.86 -7.42
CA TYR A 352 23.87 -29.67 -7.18
C TYR A 352 25.05 -29.13 -7.98
N ARG A 353 26.27 -29.29 -7.44
CA ARG A 353 27.52 -29.02 -8.15
C ARG A 353 27.82 -30.13 -9.15
N ALA A 354 28.80 -29.89 -10.02
CA ALA A 354 29.26 -30.86 -11.01
C ALA A 354 29.79 -32.16 -10.39
N ASP A 355 30.28 -32.12 -9.14
CA ASP A 355 30.72 -33.30 -8.38
C ASP A 355 29.58 -34.04 -7.68
N GLY A 356 28.32 -33.60 -7.86
CA GLY A 356 27.14 -34.19 -7.25
C GLY A 356 26.88 -33.76 -5.80
N THR A 357 27.72 -32.92 -5.20
CA THR A 357 27.45 -32.34 -3.88
C THR A 357 26.34 -31.31 -3.96
N MET A 358 25.47 -31.26 -2.96
CA MET A 358 24.37 -30.31 -2.94
C MET A 358 24.90 -28.88 -2.73
N VAL A 359 24.41 -27.93 -3.52
CA VAL A 359 24.72 -26.50 -3.32
C VAL A 359 23.99 -26.07 -2.06
N GLY A 360 24.65 -25.28 -1.20
CA GLY A 360 24.05 -24.89 0.08
C GLY A 360 23.69 -26.08 0.98
N GLU A 361 24.32 -27.26 0.78
CA GLU A 361 24.12 -28.41 1.65
C GLU A 361 24.35 -28.02 3.09
N GLY A 362 23.34 -28.27 3.92
CA GLY A 362 23.34 -27.70 5.24
C GLY A 362 23.26 -26.17 5.22
N SER A 363 22.22 -25.60 4.60
CA SER A 363 21.69 -24.27 4.89
C SER A 363 20.21 -24.38 5.30
N ASN A 364 19.70 -23.46 6.12
CA ASN A 364 18.26 -23.33 6.39
C ASN A 364 17.52 -22.79 5.15
N GLY A 365 17.35 -23.64 4.14
CA GLY A 365 16.88 -23.26 2.80
C GLY A 365 17.86 -22.35 2.06
N GLY A 366 17.48 -21.91 0.85
CA GLY A 366 18.35 -21.11 0.01
C GLY A 366 19.44 -21.95 -0.66
N GLY A 367 19.77 -21.64 -1.92
CA GLY A 367 21.00 -22.17 -2.54
C GLY A 367 21.01 -23.65 -2.85
N GLY A 368 19.89 -24.36 -2.77
CA GLY A 368 19.85 -25.82 -2.94
C GLY A 368 18.59 -26.50 -2.41
N GLY A 369 17.70 -25.81 -1.70
CA GLY A 369 16.43 -26.38 -1.25
C GLY A 369 15.61 -25.34 -0.49
N MET A 370 14.62 -25.81 0.27
CA MET A 370 13.75 -24.94 1.06
C MET A 370 13.44 -25.54 2.44
N SER A 371 12.92 -24.71 3.33
CA SER A 371 12.48 -25.09 4.67
C SER A 371 11.23 -24.31 5.08
N PHE A 372 10.44 -24.90 5.98
CA PHE A 372 9.33 -24.23 6.64
C PHE A 372 9.74 -23.84 8.05
N VAL A 373 9.44 -22.60 8.43
CA VAL A 373 9.76 -22.04 9.74
C VAL A 373 8.55 -21.36 10.36
N ALA A 374 8.47 -21.35 11.69
CA ALA A 374 7.41 -20.68 12.43
C ALA A 374 7.97 -19.94 13.66
N PHE A 375 7.31 -18.85 14.02
CA PHE A 375 7.60 -18.03 15.19
C PHE A 375 6.27 -17.66 15.89
N PRO A 376 6.25 -17.42 17.21
CA PRO A 376 5.03 -17.31 18.01
C PRO A 376 4.34 -15.94 17.89
N GLY A 377 4.24 -15.39 16.67
CA GLY A 377 3.52 -14.15 16.41
C GLY A 377 4.24 -12.90 16.89
N THR A 378 5.56 -12.82 16.69
CA THR A 378 6.37 -11.62 16.91
C THR A 378 7.24 -11.28 15.70
N ASN A 379 7.38 -9.99 15.35
CA ASN A 379 8.24 -9.56 14.25
C ASN A 379 9.26 -8.49 14.65
N VAL A 380 9.35 -8.19 15.95
CA VAL A 380 10.44 -7.43 16.55
C VAL A 380 11.63 -8.37 16.71
N ASP A 381 11.46 -9.45 17.48
CA ASP A 381 12.28 -10.65 17.34
C ASP A 381 11.63 -11.59 16.33
N ARG A 382 12.41 -12.07 15.35
CA ARG A 382 11.98 -12.99 14.29
C ARG A 382 12.58 -14.39 14.46
N THR A 383 13.06 -14.72 15.65
CA THR A 383 13.63 -16.04 15.94
C THR A 383 12.57 -17.10 15.72
N ASN A 384 12.88 -18.03 14.82
CA ASN A 384 12.02 -19.17 14.54
C ASN A 384 12.14 -20.17 15.68
N VAL A 385 10.99 -20.57 16.23
CA VAL A 385 10.89 -21.56 17.30
C VAL A 385 10.63 -22.96 16.73
N LEU A 386 10.03 -23.02 15.54
CA LEU A 386 9.88 -24.26 14.76
C LEU A 386 10.58 -24.12 13.41
N ASN A 387 11.14 -25.21 12.92
CA ASN A 387 11.89 -25.25 11.67
C ASN A 387 11.96 -26.68 11.17
N THR A 388 11.63 -26.96 9.91
CA THR A 388 11.73 -28.31 9.32
C THR A 388 13.16 -28.77 8.99
N GLY A 389 14.12 -27.86 9.07
CA GLY A 389 15.41 -28.01 8.40
C GLY A 389 15.23 -27.92 6.87
N ASN A 390 16.33 -28.00 6.15
CA ASN A 390 16.27 -28.10 4.69
C ASN A 390 15.58 -29.41 4.30
N LEU A 391 14.55 -29.28 3.46
CA LEU A 391 13.81 -30.40 2.87
C LEU A 391 14.62 -31.11 1.77
N SER A 392 15.82 -30.64 1.46
CA SER A 392 16.79 -31.39 0.66
C SER A 392 18.08 -31.60 1.46
N SER A 393 18.68 -32.77 1.36
CA SER A 393 19.91 -33.16 2.06
C SER A 393 20.59 -34.35 1.38
N GLY A 394 21.92 -34.36 1.36
CA GLY A 394 22.73 -35.44 0.79
C GLY A 394 23.13 -35.16 -0.66
N ALA A 395 24.23 -35.80 -1.09
CA ALA A 395 24.73 -35.71 -2.46
C ALA A 395 23.80 -36.46 -3.45
N LEU A 396 23.85 -36.10 -4.73
CA LEU A 396 23.02 -36.68 -5.79
C LEU A 396 23.24 -38.20 -5.97
N GLY A 397 24.38 -38.73 -5.56
CA GLY A 397 24.67 -40.17 -5.58
C GLY A 397 24.28 -40.92 -4.30
N ASP A 398 23.91 -40.22 -3.23
CA ASP A 398 23.61 -40.84 -1.94
C ASP A 398 22.22 -41.54 -2.01
N PRO A 399 22.13 -42.85 -1.70
CA PRO A 399 20.86 -43.56 -1.65
C PRO A 399 19.92 -43.07 -0.53
N ASN A 400 20.45 -42.43 0.50
CA ASN A 400 19.69 -41.88 1.63
C ASN A 400 19.40 -40.39 1.45
N ARG A 401 19.68 -39.80 0.28
CA ARG A 401 19.38 -38.39 0.04
C ARG A 401 17.88 -38.13 0.15
N ARG A 402 17.56 -36.91 0.56
CA ARG A 402 16.23 -36.34 0.42
C ARG A 402 16.30 -35.18 -0.54
N GLN A 403 15.34 -35.08 -1.43
CA GLN A 403 15.26 -33.99 -2.38
C GLN A 403 13.81 -33.59 -2.58
N VAL A 404 13.46 -32.40 -2.12
CA VAL A 404 12.17 -31.81 -2.47
C VAL A 404 12.20 -31.36 -3.95
N THR A 405 11.11 -31.66 -4.65
CA THR A 405 10.93 -31.35 -6.08
C THR A 405 9.69 -30.50 -6.32
N SER A 406 8.71 -30.58 -5.43
CA SER A 406 7.53 -29.72 -5.41
C SER A 406 6.86 -29.76 -4.05
N TYR A 407 5.93 -28.84 -3.84
CA TYR A 407 4.97 -28.92 -2.75
C TYR A 407 3.57 -28.51 -3.22
N ASP A 408 2.55 -29.13 -2.65
CA ASP A 408 1.15 -28.81 -2.92
C ASP A 408 0.54 -28.14 -1.69
N ARG A 409 -0.16 -27.03 -1.87
CA ARG A 409 -0.83 -26.31 -0.78
C ARG A 409 -2.33 -26.38 -0.93
N TYR A 410 -3.01 -26.59 0.18
CA TYR A 410 -4.46 -26.61 0.29
C TYR A 410 -4.90 -25.74 1.45
N GLY A 411 -5.96 -24.97 1.26
CA GLY A 411 -6.56 -24.12 2.27
C GLY A 411 -8.08 -24.22 2.26
N ALA A 412 -8.67 -24.25 3.46
CA ALA A 412 -10.11 -24.09 3.65
C ALA A 412 -10.34 -22.99 4.68
N GLU A 413 -11.20 -22.04 4.35
CA GLU A 413 -11.39 -20.80 5.12
C GLU A 413 -12.86 -20.50 5.36
N GLY A 414 -13.17 -19.92 6.52
CA GLY A 414 -14.50 -19.48 6.90
C GLY A 414 -14.43 -18.17 7.67
N TRP A 415 -15.36 -17.26 7.39
CA TRP A 415 -15.46 -15.99 8.10
C TRP A 415 -16.90 -15.52 8.22
N PHE A 416 -17.40 -15.52 9.44
CA PHE A 416 -18.74 -15.08 9.80
C PHE A 416 -18.70 -13.67 10.39
N VAL A 417 -19.58 -12.80 9.92
CA VAL A 417 -19.76 -11.43 10.42
C VAL A 417 -21.25 -11.21 10.68
N TYR A 418 -21.58 -10.72 11.87
CA TYR A 418 -22.93 -10.35 12.27
C TYR A 418 -22.89 -9.03 13.05
N GLY A 419 -22.89 -7.91 12.32
CA GLY A 419 -22.70 -6.58 12.88
C GLY A 419 -21.37 -6.49 13.63
N PRO A 420 -21.36 -6.15 14.93
CA PRO A 420 -20.13 -6.00 15.70
C PRO A 420 -19.39 -7.30 15.97
N PHE A 421 -20.04 -8.45 15.87
CA PHE A 421 -19.41 -9.74 16.08
C PHE A 421 -18.80 -10.29 14.78
N SER A 422 -17.60 -10.86 14.88
CA SER A 422 -16.92 -11.55 13.79
C SER A 422 -16.22 -12.80 14.30
N ALA A 423 -16.24 -13.88 13.53
CA ALA A 423 -15.46 -15.09 13.79
C ALA A 423 -14.84 -15.60 12.49
N GLN A 424 -13.53 -15.84 12.48
CA GLN A 424 -12.78 -16.26 11.31
C GLN A 424 -11.90 -17.47 11.66
N GLY A 425 -11.73 -18.38 10.72
CA GLY A 425 -10.78 -19.48 10.84
C GLY A 425 -10.34 -20.03 9.51
N GLU A 426 -9.20 -20.70 9.53
CA GLU A 426 -8.59 -21.30 8.34
C GLU A 426 -7.83 -22.57 8.71
N PHE A 427 -7.93 -23.59 7.87
CA PHE A 427 -7.11 -24.80 7.91
C PHE A 427 -6.21 -24.83 6.67
N LEU A 428 -4.92 -25.11 6.89
CA LEU A 428 -3.88 -25.14 5.88
C LEU A 428 -3.15 -26.48 5.92
N ARG A 429 -2.85 -27.02 4.73
CA ARG A 429 -2.03 -28.21 4.54
C ARG A 429 -1.04 -28.01 3.40
N THR A 430 0.21 -28.42 3.61
CA THR A 430 1.26 -28.42 2.60
C THR A 430 1.82 -29.83 2.46
N ASN A 431 1.60 -30.48 1.31
CA ASN A 431 2.22 -31.78 1.00
C ASN A 431 3.62 -31.54 0.42
N ILE A 432 4.60 -32.34 0.84
CA ILE A 432 5.99 -32.25 0.40
C ILE A 432 6.27 -33.44 -0.52
N ASN A 433 6.75 -33.16 -1.74
CA ASN A 433 6.92 -34.17 -2.78
C ASN A 433 8.38 -34.24 -3.26
N GLY A 434 8.91 -35.45 -3.44
CA GLY A 434 10.20 -35.67 -4.06
C GLY A 434 10.87 -36.98 -3.66
N VAL A 435 12.19 -37.05 -3.81
CA VAL A 435 12.96 -38.24 -3.44
C VAL A 435 13.10 -38.31 -1.93
N GLY A 436 12.83 -39.48 -1.35
CA GLY A 436 12.86 -39.69 0.10
C GLY A 436 11.64 -39.12 0.83
N TYR A 437 10.57 -38.82 0.09
CA TYR A 437 9.25 -38.42 0.60
C TYR A 437 8.19 -39.40 0.09
N ASP A 438 7.34 -39.88 0.99
CA ASP A 438 6.23 -40.81 0.76
C ASP A 438 4.96 -40.33 1.49
N GLY A 439 4.44 -39.17 1.08
CA GLY A 439 3.19 -38.60 1.59
C GLY A 439 3.34 -37.66 2.78
N GLU A 440 4.54 -37.16 3.07
CA GLU A 440 4.76 -36.18 4.12
C GLU A 440 3.99 -34.88 3.88
N HIS A 441 3.46 -34.33 4.97
CA HIS A 441 2.69 -33.10 4.91
C HIS A 441 2.79 -32.31 6.21
N LEU A 442 2.67 -30.99 6.10
CA LEU A 442 2.63 -30.06 7.21
C LEU A 442 1.20 -29.53 7.33
N THR A 443 0.72 -29.32 8.55
CA THR A 443 -0.66 -28.85 8.79
C THR A 443 -0.69 -27.76 9.83
N GLY A 444 -1.71 -26.91 9.75
CA GLY A 444 -1.94 -25.91 10.78
C GLY A 444 -3.30 -25.25 10.57
N TYR A 445 -3.84 -24.72 11.64
CA TYR A 445 -5.11 -24.02 11.59
C TYR A 445 -5.13 -22.91 12.62
N TYR A 446 -6.02 -21.95 12.40
CA TYR A 446 -6.33 -20.95 13.40
C TYR A 446 -7.82 -20.66 13.43
N GLY A 447 -8.25 -20.09 14.55
CA GLY A 447 -9.57 -19.51 14.69
C GLY A 447 -9.50 -18.33 15.65
N PHE A 448 -10.23 -17.26 15.34
CA PHE A 448 -10.39 -16.14 16.24
C PHE A 448 -11.80 -15.56 16.17
N ALA A 449 -12.21 -14.95 17.28
CA ALA A 449 -13.41 -14.14 17.36
C ALA A 449 -13.04 -12.72 17.76
N SER A 450 -13.79 -11.74 17.26
CA SER A 450 -13.68 -10.35 17.66
C SER A 450 -15.03 -9.67 17.79
N TYR A 451 -15.06 -8.62 18.59
CA TYR A 451 -16.27 -7.83 18.84
C TYR A 451 -15.93 -6.34 18.91
N PHE A 452 -16.64 -5.53 18.12
CA PHE A 452 -16.57 -4.07 18.23
C PHE A 452 -17.47 -3.57 19.37
N LEU A 453 -16.86 -3.08 20.44
CA LEU A 453 -17.55 -2.52 21.61
C LEU A 453 -18.37 -1.26 21.25
N THR A 454 -17.98 -0.57 20.18
CA THR A 454 -18.56 0.68 19.69
C THR A 454 -19.56 0.49 18.55
N GLY A 455 -19.83 -0.77 18.15
CA GLY A 455 -20.91 -1.12 17.21
C GLY A 455 -20.56 -1.12 15.72
N GLU A 456 -19.31 -0.85 15.33
CA GLU A 456 -18.83 -1.04 13.96
C GLU A 456 -18.90 -2.51 13.53
N SER A 457 -18.93 -2.76 12.23
CA SER A 457 -18.80 -4.11 11.66
C SER A 457 -17.47 -4.25 10.93
N LYS A 458 -16.99 -5.48 10.79
CA LYS A 458 -15.89 -5.77 9.85
C LYS A 458 -16.30 -5.38 8.43
N ALA A 459 -15.34 -4.87 7.66
CA ALA A 459 -15.51 -4.48 6.26
C ALA A 459 -14.91 -5.53 5.32
N TYR A 460 -15.52 -5.68 4.13
CA TYR A 460 -15.14 -6.68 3.12
C TYR A 460 -14.62 -6.02 1.85
N HIS A 461 -13.52 -6.53 1.29
CA HIS A 461 -12.96 -6.09 0.01
C HIS A 461 -13.27 -7.11 -1.09
N VAL A 462 -14.29 -6.81 -1.91
CA VAL A 462 -14.84 -7.77 -2.89
C VAL A 462 -13.78 -8.35 -3.84
N ARG A 463 -12.91 -7.51 -4.41
CA ARG A 463 -11.86 -7.97 -5.36
C ARG A 463 -10.82 -8.91 -4.74
N ASN A 464 -10.61 -8.83 -3.42
CA ASN A 464 -9.64 -9.68 -2.70
C ASN A 464 -10.33 -10.84 -1.97
N GLY A 465 -11.65 -10.78 -1.80
CA GLY A 465 -12.39 -11.70 -0.96
C GLY A 465 -11.88 -11.74 0.48
N ALA A 466 -11.59 -10.58 1.08
CA ALA A 466 -10.89 -10.50 2.38
C ALA A 466 -11.23 -9.21 3.16
N ALA A 467 -10.68 -9.07 4.37
CA ALA A 467 -10.92 -7.92 5.23
C ALA A 467 -10.45 -6.58 4.64
N ASN A 468 -11.20 -5.52 4.94
CA ASN A 468 -10.98 -4.15 4.44
C ASN A 468 -10.90 -3.13 5.58
N ARG A 469 -10.64 -1.87 5.22
CA ARG A 469 -10.54 -0.73 6.14
C ARG A 469 -11.78 -0.57 7.01
N ILE A 470 -11.56 -0.41 8.31
CA ILE A 470 -12.59 -0.03 9.26
C ILE A 470 -12.73 1.49 9.26
N LYS A 471 -13.97 1.97 9.16
CA LYS A 471 -14.31 3.39 9.31
C LYS A 471 -15.08 3.51 10.63
N PRO A 472 -14.52 4.18 11.65
CA PRO A 472 -15.24 4.41 12.91
C PRO A 472 -16.57 5.12 12.67
N ASN A 473 -17.64 4.66 13.32
CA ASN A 473 -18.96 5.31 13.22
C ASN A 473 -18.92 6.73 13.79
N ARG A 474 -18.12 6.93 14.83
CA ARG A 474 -17.84 8.22 15.47
C ARG A 474 -16.33 8.37 15.64
N PRO A 475 -15.63 8.99 14.66
CA PRO A 475 -14.19 9.23 14.75
C PRO A 475 -13.80 9.96 16.04
N PHE A 476 -12.59 9.71 16.53
CA PHE A 476 -12.11 10.26 17.80
C PHE A 476 -12.08 11.80 17.78
N GLN A 477 -12.50 12.41 18.89
CA GLN A 477 -12.49 13.86 19.08
C GLN A 477 -12.06 14.19 20.52
N PHE A 478 -10.97 14.95 20.69
CA PHE A 478 -10.49 15.34 22.03
C PHE A 478 -11.54 16.08 22.88
N ASN A 479 -12.33 16.94 22.24
CA ASN A 479 -13.37 17.76 22.89
C ASN A 479 -14.78 17.38 22.41
N GLY A 480 -14.98 16.15 21.94
CA GLY A 480 -16.24 15.69 21.37
C GLY A 480 -16.71 14.36 21.96
N SER A 481 -17.79 13.80 21.40
CA SER A 481 -18.36 12.53 21.87
C SER A 481 -17.82 11.29 21.15
N GLY A 482 -16.96 11.49 20.14
CA GLY A 482 -16.37 10.41 19.37
C GLY A 482 -15.18 9.78 20.06
N TRP A 483 -15.24 8.47 20.28
CA TRP A 483 -14.17 7.68 20.93
C TRP A 483 -13.35 6.87 19.92
N GLY A 484 -13.65 6.96 18.62
CA GLY A 484 -13.16 6.01 17.63
C GLY A 484 -13.86 4.64 17.78
N ALA A 485 -13.37 3.64 17.05
CA ALA A 485 -13.84 2.27 17.20
C ALA A 485 -12.95 1.47 18.15
N TRP A 486 -13.56 0.67 19.02
CA TRP A 486 -12.86 -0.24 19.93
C TRP A 486 -13.23 -1.68 19.64
N GLU A 487 -12.23 -2.52 19.46
CA GLU A 487 -12.41 -3.95 19.18
C GLU A 487 -11.59 -4.78 20.15
N VAL A 488 -12.23 -5.81 20.70
CA VAL A 488 -11.57 -6.87 21.46
C VAL A 488 -11.55 -8.15 20.64
N ALA A 489 -10.50 -8.95 20.77
CA ALA A 489 -10.35 -10.21 20.05
C ALA A 489 -9.66 -11.27 20.90
N VAL A 490 -10.00 -12.53 20.66
CA VAL A 490 -9.31 -13.71 21.17
C VAL A 490 -9.10 -14.69 20.02
N GLY A 491 -7.92 -15.29 19.94
CA GLY A 491 -7.55 -16.21 18.88
C GLY A 491 -6.73 -17.38 19.39
N TYR A 492 -6.80 -18.48 18.66
CA TYR A 492 -6.04 -19.69 18.87
C TYR A 492 -5.33 -20.08 17.57
N ASP A 493 -4.09 -20.54 17.69
CA ASP A 493 -3.27 -21.05 16.60
C ASP A 493 -2.80 -22.45 16.92
N TYR A 494 -2.71 -23.29 15.89
CA TYR A 494 -2.02 -24.56 15.95
C TYR A 494 -1.22 -24.79 14.67
N ILE A 495 0.00 -25.31 14.80
CA ILE A 495 0.82 -25.74 13.68
C ILE A 495 1.55 -27.04 14.02
N ASN A 496 1.62 -27.96 13.06
CA ASN A 496 2.38 -29.20 13.16
C ASN A 496 3.21 -29.39 11.88
N MET A 497 4.53 -29.36 12.05
CA MET A 497 5.51 -29.58 10.99
C MET A 497 6.26 -30.90 11.17
N ASN A 498 5.70 -31.86 11.93
CA ASN A 498 6.19 -33.22 12.03
C ASN A 498 5.38 -34.15 11.13
N SER A 499 6.05 -34.85 10.21
CA SER A 499 5.45 -35.89 9.36
C SER A 499 6.54 -36.78 8.78
N GLY A 500 6.47 -38.09 8.99
CA GLY A 500 7.42 -39.05 8.43
C GLY A 500 8.86 -38.68 8.77
N VAL A 501 9.67 -38.45 7.73
CA VAL A 501 11.08 -38.04 7.87
C VAL A 501 11.28 -36.56 8.27
N ILE A 502 10.22 -35.75 8.25
CA ILE A 502 10.27 -34.34 8.61
C ILE A 502 10.00 -34.20 10.12
N ALA A 503 10.97 -33.65 10.83
CA ALA A 503 10.90 -33.44 12.27
C ALA A 503 11.00 -31.94 12.58
N GLY A 504 9.98 -31.15 12.19
CA GLY A 504 10.01 -29.68 12.29
C GLY A 504 9.46 -29.08 13.59
N GLY A 505 8.85 -29.90 14.43
CA GLY A 505 8.18 -29.48 15.65
C GLY A 505 6.71 -29.09 15.45
N LYS A 506 6.00 -28.90 16.57
CA LYS A 506 4.62 -28.43 16.62
C LYS A 506 4.45 -27.41 17.75
N ALA A 507 3.48 -26.52 17.62
CA ALA A 507 3.12 -25.58 18.68
C ALA A 507 1.66 -25.13 18.57
N ASP A 508 1.09 -24.75 19.71
CA ASP A 508 -0.14 -23.97 19.78
C ASP A 508 -0.01 -22.79 20.74
N MET A 509 -0.81 -21.76 20.47
CA MET A 509 -0.79 -20.52 21.24
C MET A 509 -2.17 -19.88 21.29
N ILE A 510 -2.39 -19.10 22.34
CA ILE A 510 -3.53 -18.21 22.47
C ILE A 510 -3.07 -16.76 22.36
N ARG A 511 -3.93 -15.92 21.78
CA ARG A 511 -3.70 -14.49 21.64
C ARG A 511 -4.92 -13.70 22.06
N PHE A 512 -4.70 -12.60 22.78
CA PHE A 512 -5.70 -11.61 23.12
C PHE A 512 -5.33 -10.29 22.45
N GLY A 513 -6.32 -9.59 21.92
CA GLY A 513 -6.12 -8.33 21.22
C GLY A 513 -7.08 -7.25 21.69
N LEU A 514 -6.54 -6.05 21.89
CA LEU A 514 -7.29 -4.80 22.02
C LEU A 514 -6.85 -3.87 20.88
N ASN A 515 -7.81 -3.45 20.07
CA ASN A 515 -7.58 -2.54 18.95
C ASN A 515 -8.39 -1.26 19.15
N TRP A 516 -7.73 -0.13 18.90
CA TRP A 516 -8.37 1.18 18.87
C TRP A 516 -8.18 1.81 17.49
N TYR A 517 -9.27 2.21 16.86
CA TYR A 517 -9.30 2.89 15.57
C TYR A 517 -9.83 4.32 15.79
N PRO A 518 -8.97 5.28 16.16
CA PRO A 518 -9.40 6.67 16.34
C PRO A 518 -9.96 7.26 15.04
N HIS A 519 -9.33 6.94 13.90
CA HIS A 519 -9.74 7.37 12.57
C HIS A 519 -9.56 6.23 11.56
N SER A 520 -10.06 6.39 10.34
CA SER A 520 -9.94 5.39 9.26
C SER A 520 -8.49 5.09 8.82
N ASN A 521 -7.55 5.97 9.17
CA ASN A 521 -6.13 5.91 8.79
C ASN A 521 -5.18 5.60 9.96
N VAL A 522 -5.71 5.53 11.19
CA VAL A 522 -4.89 5.36 12.39
C VAL A 522 -5.44 4.19 13.18
N LYS A 523 -4.56 3.25 13.54
CA LYS A 523 -4.89 2.09 14.37
C LYS A 523 -3.82 1.89 15.43
N PHE A 524 -4.23 1.73 16.68
CA PHE A 524 -3.41 1.21 17.75
C PHE A 524 -3.82 -0.23 18.07
N GLN A 525 -2.83 -1.09 18.32
CA GLN A 525 -3.03 -2.49 18.70
C GLN A 525 -2.18 -2.80 19.92
N ALA A 526 -2.78 -3.48 20.88
CA ALA A 526 -2.11 -4.12 21.99
C ALA A 526 -2.49 -5.61 21.99
N ASN A 527 -1.50 -6.49 21.94
CA ASN A 527 -1.72 -7.94 21.94
C ASN A 527 -0.96 -8.60 23.08
N VAL A 528 -1.56 -9.59 23.71
CA VAL A 528 -0.88 -10.54 24.59
C VAL A 528 -0.90 -11.88 23.89
N VAL A 529 0.26 -12.52 23.77
CA VAL A 529 0.41 -13.87 23.22
C VAL A 529 0.99 -14.79 24.28
N HIS A 530 0.53 -16.03 24.30
CA HIS A 530 1.03 -17.07 25.18
C HIS A 530 1.10 -18.40 24.42
N VAL A 531 2.27 -19.02 24.40
CA VAL A 531 2.47 -20.37 23.85
C VAL A 531 1.99 -21.37 24.89
N LEU A 532 1.03 -22.21 24.50
CA LEU A 532 0.35 -23.16 25.37
C LEU A 532 1.11 -24.50 25.43
N ASP A 533 1.48 -25.02 24.26
CA ASP A 533 2.34 -26.20 24.09
C ASP A 533 3.30 -25.94 22.93
N ILE A 534 4.55 -26.35 23.11
CA ILE A 534 5.54 -26.41 22.05
C ILE A 534 6.35 -27.69 22.21
N ASN A 535 6.33 -28.52 21.17
CA ASN A 535 7.01 -29.80 21.17
C ASN A 535 7.95 -29.88 19.97
N THR A 536 9.24 -29.81 20.28
CA THR A 536 10.35 -29.90 19.32
C THR A 536 11.32 -31.02 19.70
N ALA A 537 10.96 -31.91 20.63
CA ALA A 537 11.82 -33.00 21.10
C ALA A 537 12.31 -33.94 19.98
N GLY A 538 11.54 -34.08 18.90
CA GLY A 538 11.92 -34.87 17.72
C GLY A 538 12.96 -34.20 16.82
N THR A 539 13.21 -32.90 16.99
CA THR A 539 14.21 -32.18 16.19
C THR A 539 15.62 -32.56 16.67
N PRO A 540 16.64 -32.61 15.78
CA PRO A 540 17.97 -33.06 16.16
C PRO A 540 18.66 -32.10 17.14
N THR A 541 19.37 -32.60 18.15
CA THR A 541 20.21 -31.77 19.05
C THR A 541 21.54 -31.33 18.42
N THR A 542 21.77 -31.67 17.15
CA THR A 542 23.02 -31.43 16.40
C THR A 542 22.72 -30.98 14.96
N ASN A 543 23.77 -30.73 14.17
CA ASN A 543 23.67 -30.29 12.78
C ASN A 543 23.50 -31.48 11.80
N THR A 544 22.47 -32.30 12.00
CA THR A 544 22.21 -33.50 11.20
C THR A 544 20.88 -33.41 10.46
N ASN A 545 20.66 -34.26 9.45
CA ASN A 545 19.38 -34.44 8.78
C ASN A 545 18.75 -33.17 8.16
N GLY A 546 19.54 -32.39 7.42
CA GLY A 546 19.07 -31.15 6.76
C GLY A 546 19.10 -29.91 7.67
N TYR A 547 19.43 -30.07 8.96
CA TYR A 547 19.64 -28.97 9.88
C TYR A 547 21.11 -28.61 9.97
N SER A 548 21.43 -27.36 9.70
CA SER A 548 22.80 -26.88 9.69
C SER A 548 22.97 -25.57 10.42
N GLY A 549 24.24 -25.18 10.67
CA GLY A 549 24.55 -23.94 11.38
C GLY A 549 23.82 -23.83 12.72
N GLY A 550 23.58 -24.96 13.39
CA GLY A 550 22.90 -25.03 14.68
C GLY A 550 21.39 -25.13 14.63
N ALA A 551 20.76 -25.15 13.45
CA ALA A 551 19.31 -25.02 13.34
C ALA A 551 18.53 -26.10 14.12
N GLY A 552 18.99 -27.36 14.09
CA GLY A 552 18.35 -28.46 14.81
C GLY A 552 18.43 -28.23 16.30
N ALA A 553 19.65 -28.05 16.82
CA ALA A 553 19.89 -27.85 18.25
C ALA A 553 19.16 -26.61 18.82
N ARG A 554 19.07 -25.53 18.05
CA ARG A 554 18.28 -24.34 18.41
C ARG A 554 16.79 -24.67 18.48
N THR A 555 16.25 -25.29 17.44
CA THR A 555 14.83 -25.71 17.39
C THR A 555 14.50 -26.64 18.56
N HIS A 556 15.40 -27.58 18.87
CA HIS A 556 15.24 -28.55 19.94
C HIS A 556 15.11 -27.90 21.33
N GLY A 557 15.90 -26.87 21.63
CA GLY A 557 15.80 -26.22 22.94
C GLY A 557 14.57 -25.33 23.12
N TRP A 558 13.68 -25.21 22.13
CA TRP A 558 12.34 -24.65 22.35
C TRP A 558 11.35 -25.67 22.92
N ASN A 559 11.77 -26.93 23.11
CA ASN A 559 10.88 -27.98 23.58
C ASN A 559 10.36 -27.66 25.00
N ASN A 560 9.04 -27.70 25.18
CA ASN A 560 8.37 -27.32 26.43
C ASN A 560 8.66 -25.89 26.90
N ALA A 561 9.09 -24.98 26.03
CA ALA A 561 9.35 -23.59 26.40
C ALA A 561 8.06 -22.89 26.84
N ASP A 562 8.12 -22.15 27.95
CA ASP A 562 7.04 -21.23 28.35
C ASP A 562 7.36 -19.84 27.81
N PHE A 563 6.44 -19.29 27.01
CA PHE A 563 6.61 -17.98 26.39
C PHE A 563 5.33 -17.16 26.47
N SER A 564 5.50 -15.93 26.94
CA SER A 564 4.44 -14.93 26.91
C SER A 564 5.00 -13.55 26.58
N ALA A 565 4.35 -12.87 25.65
CA ALA A 565 4.76 -11.54 25.23
C ALA A 565 3.61 -10.56 25.12
N PHE A 566 3.92 -9.31 25.45
CA PHE A 566 3.08 -8.16 25.21
C PHE A 566 3.62 -7.39 24.00
N LEU A 567 2.76 -7.17 23.01
CA LEU A 567 3.09 -6.48 21.79
C LEU A 567 2.25 -5.23 21.64
N THR A 568 2.86 -4.16 21.11
CA THR A 568 2.10 -2.98 20.68
C THR A 568 2.47 -2.57 19.27
N GLN A 569 1.53 -1.97 18.56
CA GLN A 569 1.76 -1.43 17.22
C GLN A 569 0.89 -0.21 16.98
N TRP A 570 1.47 0.83 16.40
CA TRP A 570 0.73 1.88 15.72
C TRP A 570 0.75 1.60 14.21
N THR A 571 -0.36 1.82 13.54
CA THR A 571 -0.44 1.87 12.07
C THR A 571 -0.96 3.23 11.69
N ILE A 572 -0.20 3.93 10.84
CA ILE A 572 -0.56 5.24 10.29
C ILE A 572 -0.50 5.10 8.77
N ASP A 573 -1.65 5.21 8.11
CA ASP A 573 -1.81 5.20 6.66
C ASP A 573 -2.00 6.65 6.15
N PHE A 574 -1.41 7.00 5.02
CA PHE A 574 -1.54 8.34 4.41
C PHE A 574 -1.46 8.32 2.89
#